data_AF-A0A8W8LG76-F1
#
_entry.id   AF-A0A8W8LG76-F1
#
_cell.length_a   1.000
_cell.length_b   1.000
_cell.length_c   1.000
_cell.angle_alpha   90.00
_cell.angle_beta   90.00
_cell.angle_gamma   90.00
#
_symmetry.space_group_name_H-M   'P 1'
#
loop_
_entity.id
_entity.type
_entity.pdbx_description
1 polymer ?
#
loop_
_entity_poly.entity_id
_entity_poly.type
_entity_poly.pdbx_seq_one_letter_code
_entity_poly.pdbx_strand_id
1 'polypeptide(L)'
;MRTTFNVYLDLCEVRGWWNVKLHGCLDLDMAFISGHPTREDPREIVLPLQSSDNLSPDCLQQYLQNIKLDDYETYGITLAICDSDTTTVYYKITEGLVDPEPPEVTEVKKVQRFEMMRKRQMNIQGAIQSYKTAKVLDDATRDTIGTVSTD
;
A
#
# COMPACT_ATOMS: atom_id res chain seq x y z
N MET A 1 -7.45 12.64 -11.29
CA MET A 1 -8.13 11.51 -11.97
C MET A 1 -7.30 10.23 -12.14
N ARG A 2 -5.97 10.27 -12.30
CA ARG A 2 -5.16 9.03 -12.42
C ARG A 2 -5.19 8.16 -11.16
N THR A 3 -5.18 8.79 -10.00
CA THR A 3 -5.16 8.14 -8.67
C THR A 3 -6.36 7.22 -8.46
N THR A 4 -7.57 7.70 -8.74
CA THR A 4 -8.82 6.94 -8.63
C THR A 4 -8.79 5.64 -9.43
N PHE A 5 -8.26 5.67 -10.66
CA PHE A 5 -8.16 4.50 -11.51
C PHE A 5 -7.13 3.49 -10.98
N ASN A 6 -5.98 3.95 -10.50
CA ASN A 6 -4.97 3.07 -9.90
C ASN A 6 -5.51 2.36 -8.65
N VAL A 7 -6.20 3.09 -7.77
CA VAL A 7 -6.84 2.50 -6.59
C VAL A 7 -7.91 1.50 -7.00
N TYR A 8 -8.73 1.81 -7.99
CA TYR A 8 -9.74 0.87 -8.49
C TYR A 8 -9.10 -0.45 -8.97
N LEU A 9 -8.01 -0.38 -9.75
CA LEU A 9 -7.29 -1.57 -10.18
C LEU A 9 -6.65 -2.33 -9.02
N ASP A 10 -6.06 -1.64 -8.03
CA ASP A 10 -5.49 -2.30 -6.86
C ASP A 10 -6.56 -3.03 -6.03
N LEU A 11 -7.73 -2.42 -5.84
CA LEU A 11 -8.86 -3.05 -5.15
C LEU A 11 -9.35 -4.30 -5.90
N CYS A 12 -9.48 -4.23 -7.22
CA CYS A 12 -9.98 -5.35 -8.03
C CYS A 12 -8.95 -6.48 -8.18
N GLU A 13 -7.72 -6.17 -8.58
CA GLU A 13 -6.73 -7.16 -9.03
C GLU A 13 -5.81 -7.64 -7.91
N VAL A 14 -5.39 -6.73 -7.02
CA VAL A 14 -4.43 -7.07 -5.94
C VAL A 14 -5.18 -7.55 -4.70
N ARG A 15 -6.26 -6.85 -4.34
CA ARG A 15 -7.04 -7.15 -3.13
C ARG A 15 -8.24 -8.05 -3.38
N GLY A 16 -8.69 -8.21 -4.62
CA GLY A 16 -9.80 -9.11 -4.97
C GLY A 16 -11.15 -8.68 -4.42
N TRP A 17 -11.41 -7.36 -4.34
CA TRP A 17 -12.68 -6.84 -3.82
C TRP A 17 -13.86 -7.19 -4.72
N TRP A 18 -15.02 -7.41 -4.10
CA TRP A 18 -16.26 -7.76 -4.77
C TRP A 18 -17.18 -6.55 -4.96
N ASN A 19 -17.86 -6.51 -6.10
CA ASN A 19 -18.89 -5.50 -6.43
C ASN A 19 -18.40 -4.06 -6.19
N VAL A 20 -17.20 -3.78 -6.72
CA VAL A 20 -16.51 -2.49 -6.67
C VAL A 20 -17.21 -1.51 -7.61
N LYS A 21 -17.66 -0.37 -7.08
CA LYS A 21 -18.37 0.69 -7.80
C LYS A 21 -17.70 2.03 -7.57
N LEU A 22 -17.68 2.86 -8.60
CA LEU A 22 -17.19 4.24 -8.53
C LEU A 22 -18.36 5.19 -8.31
N HIS A 23 -18.20 6.12 -7.39
CA HIS A 23 -19.19 7.13 -7.04
C HIS A 23 -18.55 8.52 -7.09
N GLY A 24 -19.32 9.52 -7.50
CA GLY A 24 -18.94 10.93 -7.41
C GLY A 24 -19.62 11.59 -6.21
N CYS A 25 -18.86 12.33 -5.42
CA CYS A 25 -19.36 13.24 -4.39
C CYS A 25 -19.24 14.66 -4.94
N LEU A 26 -20.38 15.29 -5.25
CA LEU A 26 -20.43 16.65 -5.79
C LEU A 26 -20.05 17.69 -4.74
N ASP A 27 -20.38 17.46 -3.47
CA ASP A 27 -20.09 18.40 -2.37
C ASP A 27 -18.60 18.60 -2.13
N LEU A 28 -17.80 17.57 -2.43
CA LEU A 28 -16.35 17.58 -2.31
C LEU A 28 -15.63 17.70 -3.66
N ASP A 29 -16.37 17.68 -4.78
CA ASP A 29 -15.83 17.57 -6.15
C ASP A 29 -14.81 16.42 -6.31
N MET A 30 -15.14 15.26 -5.71
CA MET A 30 -14.23 14.11 -5.63
C MET A 30 -14.94 12.81 -5.96
N ALA A 31 -14.16 11.81 -6.40
CA ALA A 31 -14.66 10.46 -6.64
C ALA A 31 -14.21 9.51 -5.53
N PHE A 32 -15.12 8.68 -5.04
CA PHE A 32 -14.85 7.62 -4.08
C PHE A 32 -15.28 6.26 -4.62
N ILE A 33 -14.71 5.20 -4.08
CA ILE A 33 -14.96 3.83 -4.51
C ILE A 33 -15.68 3.10 -3.38
N SER A 34 -16.67 2.27 -3.68
CA SER A 34 -17.33 1.40 -2.71
C SER A 34 -17.25 -0.05 -3.14
N GLY A 35 -17.04 -0.98 -2.22
CA GLY A 35 -16.95 -2.41 -2.55
C GLY A 35 -16.85 -3.27 -1.30
N HIS A 36 -16.78 -4.57 -1.49
CA HIS A 36 -16.65 -5.53 -0.39
C HIS A 36 -15.25 -6.13 -0.38
N PRO A 37 -14.51 -6.08 0.75
CA PRO A 37 -13.20 -6.72 0.85
C PRO A 37 -13.23 -8.21 0.54
N THR A 38 -14.25 -8.91 1.04
CA THR A 38 -14.58 -10.30 0.71
C THR A 38 -16.07 -10.43 0.46
N ARG A 39 -16.54 -11.60 0.00
CA ARG A 39 -17.96 -11.84 -0.31
C ARG A 39 -18.89 -11.71 0.90
N GLU A 40 -18.36 -11.89 2.10
CA GLU A 40 -19.11 -11.88 3.37
C GLU A 40 -18.94 -10.57 4.15
N ASP A 41 -17.89 -9.80 3.84
CA ASP A 41 -17.60 -8.56 4.54
C ASP A 41 -18.58 -7.42 4.19
N PRO A 42 -18.82 -6.50 5.15
CA PRO A 42 -19.61 -5.31 4.89
C PRO A 42 -18.98 -4.46 3.78
N ARG A 43 -19.83 -3.69 3.09
CA ARG A 43 -19.35 -2.75 2.09
C ARG A 43 -18.52 -1.67 2.77
N GLU A 44 -17.32 -1.44 2.25
CA GLU A 44 -16.42 -0.38 2.68
C GLU A 44 -16.32 0.71 1.61
N ILE A 45 -16.04 1.94 2.07
CA ILE A 45 -15.74 3.10 1.22
C ILE A 45 -14.24 3.33 1.20
N VAL A 46 -13.71 3.54 0.00
CA VAL A 46 -12.32 3.86 -0.26
C VAL A 46 -12.23 5.22 -0.96
N LEU A 47 -11.52 6.17 -0.34
CA LEU A 47 -11.28 7.50 -0.90
C LEU A 47 -9.86 7.58 -1.47
N PRO A 48 -9.69 7.65 -2.81
CA PRO A 48 -8.40 7.85 -3.44
C PRO A 48 -7.90 9.28 -3.21
N LEU A 49 -6.71 9.41 -2.62
CA LEU A 49 -6.01 10.68 -2.36
C LEU A 49 -4.60 10.65 -2.96
N GLN A 50 -4.07 11.80 -3.35
CA GLN A 50 -2.69 11.92 -3.78
C GLN A 50 -1.78 12.24 -2.60
N SER A 51 -0.53 11.75 -2.60
CA SER A 51 0.46 12.04 -1.54
C SER A 51 0.75 13.53 -1.37
N SER A 52 0.57 14.32 -2.43
CA SER A 52 0.74 15.78 -2.42
C SER A 52 -0.46 16.54 -1.85
N ASP A 53 -1.58 15.88 -1.58
CA ASP A 53 -2.78 16.55 -1.09
C ASP A 53 -2.60 16.97 0.37
N ASN A 54 -3.02 18.20 0.69
CA ASN A 54 -2.95 18.70 2.05
C ASN A 54 -4.11 18.11 2.86
N LEU A 55 -3.79 17.28 3.85
CA LEU A 55 -4.77 16.65 4.72
C LEU A 55 -4.82 17.38 6.07
N SER A 56 -5.91 18.08 6.35
CA SER A 56 -6.20 18.64 7.67
C SER A 56 -7.23 17.78 8.43
N PRO A 57 -7.29 17.87 9.77
CA PRO A 57 -8.34 17.24 10.55
C PRO A 57 -9.75 17.68 10.11
N ASP A 58 -9.93 18.94 9.74
CA ASP A 58 -11.21 19.47 9.27
C ASP A 58 -11.63 18.81 7.94
N CYS A 59 -10.68 18.60 7.01
CA CYS A 59 -10.92 17.88 5.76
C CYS A 59 -11.37 16.43 6.03
N LEU A 60 -10.72 15.74 6.98
CA LEU A 60 -11.11 14.39 7.37
C LEU A 60 -12.54 14.33 7.91
N GLN A 61 -12.91 15.33 8.71
CA GLN A 61 -14.26 15.44 9.24
C GLN A 61 -15.28 15.68 8.12
N GLN A 62 -14.95 16.53 7.15
CA GLN A 62 -15.77 16.76 5.96
C GLN A 62 -15.95 15.48 5.14
N TYR A 63 -14.91 14.64 5.01
CA TYR A 63 -15.04 13.36 4.32
C TYR A 63 -16.03 12.44 5.02
N LEU A 64 -15.92 12.28 6.34
CA LEU A 64 -16.85 11.46 7.12
C LEU A 64 -18.30 11.97 7.09
N GLN A 65 -18.50 13.28 6.98
CA GLN A 65 -19.83 13.90 6.95
C GLN A 65 -20.50 13.82 5.58
N ASN A 66 -19.75 14.12 4.50
CA ASN A 66 -20.30 14.24 3.15
C ASN A 66 -20.29 12.91 2.38
N ILE A 67 -19.35 12.00 2.67
CA ILE A 67 -19.24 10.71 1.99
C ILE A 67 -20.06 9.68 2.77
N LYS A 68 -21.36 9.62 2.45
CA LYS A 68 -22.30 8.63 2.97
C LYS A 68 -23.06 8.01 1.81
N LEU A 69 -23.31 6.70 1.92
CA LEU A 69 -24.18 5.98 0.99
C LEU A 69 -25.50 5.74 1.73
N ASP A 70 -26.61 6.24 1.20
CA ASP A 70 -27.93 6.10 1.84
C ASP A 70 -28.34 4.65 2.10
N ASP A 71 -27.77 3.71 1.32
CA ASP A 71 -28.07 2.29 1.40
C ASP A 71 -27.28 1.55 2.50
N TYR A 72 -26.26 2.17 3.13
CA TYR A 72 -25.34 1.47 4.05
C TYR A 72 -24.82 2.35 5.20
N GLU A 73 -24.80 1.80 6.41
CA GLU A 73 -24.06 2.38 7.52
C GLU A 73 -22.55 2.20 7.30
N THR A 74 -21.88 3.28 6.90
CA THR A 74 -20.42 3.33 6.88
C THR A 74 -19.87 3.72 8.25
N TYR A 75 -19.23 2.76 8.92
CA TYR A 75 -18.53 2.99 10.20
C TYR A 75 -17.18 3.69 10.04
N GLY A 76 -16.71 3.90 8.82
CA GLY A 76 -15.46 4.57 8.53
C GLY A 76 -15.15 4.62 7.04
N ILE A 77 -14.14 5.41 6.69
CA ILE A 77 -13.65 5.61 5.33
C ILE A 77 -12.20 5.16 5.26
N THR A 78 -11.85 4.39 4.23
CA THR A 78 -10.46 3.99 3.99
C THR A 78 -9.83 4.96 2.99
N LEU A 79 -8.84 5.72 3.41
CA LEU A 79 -8.03 6.59 2.56
C LEU A 79 -7.00 5.75 1.82
N ALA A 80 -7.05 5.77 0.49
CA ALA A 80 -6.05 5.18 -0.37
C ALA A 80 -5.13 6.28 -0.91
N ILE A 81 -4.01 6.50 -0.22
CA ILE A 81 -3.04 7.53 -0.56
C ILE A 81 -2.07 6.95 -1.57
N CYS A 82 -2.11 7.45 -2.80
CA CYS A 82 -1.15 7.09 -3.84
C CYS A 82 -0.05 8.11 -3.96
N ASP A 83 1.19 7.63 -4.00
CA ASP A 83 2.35 8.43 -4.32
C ASP A 83 2.64 8.44 -5.84
N SER A 84 3.52 9.35 -6.25
CA SER A 84 3.94 9.54 -7.64
C SER A 84 4.60 8.31 -8.27
N ASP A 85 5.20 7.45 -7.45
CA ASP A 85 5.82 6.18 -7.82
C ASP A 85 4.80 5.02 -7.93
N THR A 86 3.49 5.31 -7.85
CA THR A 86 2.36 4.38 -7.84
C THR A 86 2.20 3.54 -6.56
N THR A 87 3.04 3.75 -5.55
CA THR A 87 2.86 3.12 -4.24
C THR A 87 1.56 3.63 -3.62
N THR A 88 0.69 2.70 -3.19
CA THR A 88 -0.60 3.03 -2.56
C THR A 88 -0.61 2.54 -1.12
N VAL A 89 -0.92 3.44 -0.18
CA VAL A 89 -1.05 3.14 1.24
C VAL A 89 -2.48 3.33 1.68
N TYR A 90 -2.97 2.40 2.49
CA TYR A 90 -4.36 2.38 2.95
C TYR A 90 -4.42 2.71 4.43
N TYR A 91 -5.15 3.77 4.78
CA TYR A 91 -5.41 4.20 6.15
C TYR A 91 -6.90 4.28 6.41
N LYS A 92 -7.39 3.62 7.46
CA LYS A 92 -8.80 3.70 7.83
C LYS A 92 -9.00 4.84 8.83
N ILE A 93 -9.96 5.71 8.54
CA ILE A 93 -10.46 6.74 9.44
C ILE A 93 -11.89 6.37 9.87
N THR A 94 -12.21 6.62 11.13
CA THR A 94 -13.51 6.28 11.73
C THR A 94 -13.97 7.44 12.59
N GLU A 95 -15.28 7.58 12.75
CA GLU A 95 -15.83 8.53 13.71
C GLU A 95 -15.70 7.95 15.14
N GLY A 96 -15.05 8.70 16.03
CA GLY A 96 -14.83 8.28 17.42
C GLY A 96 -13.56 7.44 17.63
N LEU A 97 -13.51 6.78 18.78
CA LEU A 97 -12.39 5.91 19.18
C LEU A 97 -12.72 4.46 18.82
N VAL A 98 -11.73 3.76 18.27
CA VAL A 98 -11.82 2.31 17.99
C VAL A 98 -11.05 1.58 19.08
N ASP A 99 -11.64 0.50 19.59
CA ASP A 99 -10.97 -0.35 20.55
C ASP A 99 -9.68 -0.93 19.95
N PRO A 100 -8.56 -0.91 20.70
CA PRO A 100 -7.33 -1.51 20.21
C PRO A 100 -7.53 -3.00 19.99
N GLU A 101 -6.87 -3.54 18.97
CA GLU A 101 -6.88 -4.98 18.74
C GLU A 101 -6.40 -5.74 19.98
N PRO A 102 -6.99 -6.92 20.29
CA PRO A 102 -6.55 -7.74 21.40
C PRO A 102 -5.05 -8.04 21.31
N PRO A 103 -4.34 -8.12 22.46
CA PRO A 103 -2.89 -8.25 22.50
C PRO A 103 -2.39 -9.46 21.71
N GLU A 104 -3.14 -10.57 21.73
CA GLU A 104 -2.81 -11.81 21.04
C GLU A 104 -2.69 -11.62 19.51
N VAL A 105 -3.58 -10.81 18.92
CA VAL A 105 -3.53 -10.48 17.48
C VAL A 105 -2.37 -9.54 17.17
N THR A 106 -2.13 -8.56 18.04
CA THR A 106 -1.05 -7.56 17.84
C THR A 106 0.34 -8.18 17.92
N GLU A 107 0.56 -9.16 18.81
CA GLU A 107 1.85 -9.85 18.93
C GLU A 107 2.14 -10.71 17.70
N VAL A 108 1.14 -11.44 17.17
CA VAL A 108 1.28 -12.20 15.93
C VAL A 108 1.63 -11.28 14.74
N LYS A 109 0.95 -10.14 14.60
CA LYS A 109 1.25 -9.15 13.55
C LYS A 109 2.65 -8.55 13.69
N LYS A 110 3.11 -8.29 14.93
CA LYS A 110 4.49 -7.83 15.18
C LYS A 110 5.50 -8.87 14.74
N VAL A 111 5.35 -10.13 15.15
CA VAL A 111 6.27 -11.21 14.78
C VAL A 111 6.33 -11.37 13.26
N GLN A 112 5.18 -11.39 12.58
CA GLN A 112 5.12 -11.45 11.11
C GLN A 112 5.83 -10.26 10.45
N ARG A 113 5.63 -9.03 10.95
CA ARG A 113 6.36 -7.85 10.46
C ARG A 113 7.87 -7.98 10.65
N PHE A 114 8.32 -8.45 11.83
CA PHE A 114 9.74 -8.67 12.11
C PHE A 114 10.35 -9.72 11.17
N GLU A 115 9.67 -10.84 10.96
CA GLU A 115 10.13 -11.89 10.05
C GLU A 115 10.21 -11.38 8.61
N MET A 116 9.21 -10.61 8.15
CA MET A 116 9.19 -10.05 6.81
C MET A 116 10.32 -9.03 6.60
N MET A 117 10.57 -8.15 7.58
CA MET A 117 11.71 -7.23 7.54
C MET A 117 13.05 -7.97 7.50
N ARG A 118 13.20 -9.01 8.33
CA ARG A 118 14.42 -9.82 8.38
C ARG A 118 14.67 -10.54 7.05
N LYS A 119 13.64 -11.12 6.43
CA LYS A 119 13.75 -11.73 5.09
C LYS A 119 14.18 -10.71 4.03
N ARG A 120 13.59 -9.50 4.02
CA ARG A 120 14.00 -8.42 3.10
C ARG A 120 15.47 -8.05 3.27
N GLN A 121 15.94 -7.93 4.52
CA GLN A 121 17.33 -7.60 4.82
C GLN A 121 18.30 -8.69 4.35
N MET A 122 17.97 -9.96 4.57
CA MET A 122 18.77 -11.09 4.09
C MET A 122 18.84 -11.15 2.56
N ASN A 123 17.73 -10.89 1.86
CA ASN A 123 17.71 -10.86 0.39
C ASN A 123 18.60 -9.75 -0.18
N ILE A 124 18.58 -8.56 0.44
CA ILE A 124 19.46 -7.45 0.05
C ILE A 124 20.93 -7.81 0.28
N GLN A 125 21.26 -8.40 1.44
CA GLN A 125 22.63 -8.84 1.74
C GLN A 125 23.12 -9.92 0.76
N GLY A 126 22.25 -10.87 0.40
CA GLY A 126 22.55 -11.89 -0.59
C GLY A 126 22.85 -11.29 -1.97
N ALA A 127 22.05 -10.33 -2.42
CA ALA A 127 22.27 -9.62 -3.68
C ALA A 127 23.57 -8.78 -3.68
N ILE A 128 23.92 -8.17 -2.55
CA ILE A 128 25.18 -7.45 -2.39
C ILE A 128 26.37 -8.42 -2.45
N GLN A 129 26.25 -9.59 -1.83
CA GLN A 129 27.32 -10.58 -1.81
C GLN A 129 27.55 -11.18 -3.19
N SER A 130 26.49 -11.53 -3.92
CA SER A 130 26.61 -12.05 -5.29
C SER A 130 27.27 -11.03 -6.23
N TYR A 131 26.89 -9.76 -6.12
CA TYR A 131 27.53 -8.68 -6.88
C TYR A 131 29.02 -8.54 -6.57
N LYS A 132 29.40 -8.58 -5.29
CA LYS A 132 30.82 -8.53 -4.88
C LYS A 132 31.61 -9.72 -5.42
N THR A 133 31.07 -10.94 -5.32
CA THR A 133 31.73 -12.15 -5.82
C THR A 133 31.90 -12.10 -7.34
N ALA A 134 30.88 -11.67 -8.08
CA ALA A 134 30.95 -11.51 -9.53
C ALA A 134 32.01 -10.47 -9.93
N LYS A 135 32.09 -9.34 -9.22
CA LYS A 135 33.09 -8.31 -9.47
C LYS A 135 34.53 -8.80 -9.20
N VAL A 136 34.73 -9.54 -8.11
CA VAL A 136 36.05 -10.13 -7.78
C VAL A 136 36.46 -11.19 -8.80
N LEU A 137 35.49 -11.97 -9.32
CA LEU A 137 35.76 -12.93 -10.39
C LEU A 137 36.15 -12.23 -11.70
N ASP A 138 35.47 -11.14 -12.05
CA ASP A 138 35.80 -10.32 -13.23
C ASP A 138 37.19 -9.68 -13.11
N ASP A 139 37.53 -9.12 -11.94
CA ASP A 139 38.84 -8.51 -11.67
C ASP A 139 39.96 -9.58 -11.69
N ALA A 140 39.74 -10.77 -11.12
CA ALA A 140 40.70 -11.88 -11.18
C ALA A 140 40.89 -12.43 -12.61
N THR A 141 39.83 -12.45 -13.41
CA THR A 141 39.90 -12.88 -14.83
C THR A 141 40.68 -11.87 -15.66
N ARG A 142 40.60 -10.56 -15.35
CA ARG A 142 41.44 -9.53 -15.96
C ARG A 142 42.92 -9.67 -15.59
N ASP A 143 43.24 -9.98 -14.34
CA ASP A 143 44.64 -10.14 -13.89
C ASP A 143 45.30 -11.43 -14.46
N THR A 144 44.53 -12.48 -14.69
CA THR A 144 45.04 -13.76 -15.25
C THR A 144 45.34 -13.64 -16.76
N ILE A 145 44.61 -12.78 -17.49
CA ILE A 145 44.88 -12.52 -18.91
C ILE A 145 46.11 -11.60 -19.09
N GLY A 146 46.47 -10.81 -18.08
CA GLY A 146 47.64 -9.93 -18.09
C GLY A 146 49.00 -10.62 -17.89
N THR A 147 49.04 -11.90 -17.51
CA THR A 147 50.30 -12.61 -17.16
C THR A 147 50.75 -13.67 -18.18
N VAL A 148 50.01 -13.88 -19.28
CA VAL A 148 50.34 -14.87 -20.34
C VAL A 148 51.05 -14.24 -21.56
N SER A 149 51.61 -13.03 -21.46
CA SER A 149 52.37 -12.40 -22.56
C SER A 149 53.78 -11.96 -22.16
N THR A 150 54.65 -12.93 -21.91
CA THR A 150 56.11 -12.83 -22.14
C THR A 150 56.70 -14.24 -22.07
N ASP A 151 56.84 -14.89 -23.22
CA ASP A 151 58.08 -15.49 -23.75
C ASP A 151 57.81 -16.16 -25.11
#